data_AF-A0A8S0GY75-F1
#
_entry.id   AF-A0A8S0GY75-F1
#
_cell.length_a   1.000
_cell.length_b   1.000
_cell.length_c   1.000
_cell.angle_alpha   90.00
_cell.angle_beta   90.00
_cell.angle_gamma   90.00
#
_symmetry.space_group_name_H-M   'P 1'
#
loop_
_entity.id
_entity.type
_entity.pdbx_description
1 polymer ?
#
loop_
_entity_poly.entity_id
_entity_poly.type
_entity_poly.pdbx_seq_one_letter_code
_entity_poly.pdbx_strand_id
1 'polypeptide(L)'
;MFTVTTADKLEARHILDVVEKRSYGVQLKGFCPPDTLQVARDHLYQQELRSAFSQQQEFVRVGKAYIEIQDEQSRAEYHALALPNIRKIRNLFRPLASPIDELRLLLDEVWPQGAHLLQVDGQKCFVGIARFQGSGVDLTPHTDKLERNAPEGHSPQMLTQLSTNIYLEIPEDGGELEIWGIEPDEQEYNRLKGERAYGIERHLLPPPDFVVKPEPGDLILLNPRLIHAVRPSASSTRVTLGSLSVTTANTSLWPTGAELMSKVQEINLKAYFNKGGEEHEFDGKRVVLAVSVGQEYHEDQKLRSTIHLINQSGFSHVKVVVADTLQRHNKHGKSPGEALSAAIRDGDAWLARNQSILDGLRVPYHITRWNQELASDRYAELRQQLNQVYQQREELRDAIDSTIGVFTERLRLRDEHADIERAAAQCREYILEEIPIILPLWADEVTTTCSTRSR
;
A
#
# COMPACT_ATOMS: atom_id res chain seq x y z
N MET A 1 1.95 -3.18 -10.36
CA MET A 1 3.24 -2.44 -10.31
C MET A 1 4.25 -3.32 -9.59
N PHE A 2 5.54 -3.26 -9.90
CA PHE A 2 6.59 -3.99 -9.16
C PHE A 2 7.75 -3.05 -8.92
N THR A 3 8.24 -2.98 -7.69
CA THR A 3 9.24 -1.98 -7.27
C THR A 3 10.61 -2.60 -7.28
N VAL A 4 11.58 -1.93 -7.91
CA VAL A 4 13.00 -2.32 -7.87
C VAL A 4 13.77 -1.22 -7.16
N THR A 5 14.51 -1.58 -6.11
CA THR A 5 15.28 -0.64 -5.29
C THR A 5 16.52 -1.33 -4.68
N THR A 6 17.21 -0.68 -3.75
CA THR A 6 18.34 -1.23 -2.97
C THR A 6 18.00 -1.22 -1.48
N ALA A 7 18.78 -1.93 -0.66
CA ALA A 7 18.57 -1.98 0.79
C ALA A 7 18.55 -0.56 1.41
N ASP A 8 19.51 0.29 1.06
CA ASP A 8 19.64 1.67 1.58
C ASP A 8 18.48 2.61 1.19
N LYS A 9 17.70 2.22 0.17
CA LYS A 9 16.55 2.98 -0.35
C LYS A 9 15.23 2.28 -0.04
N LEU A 10 15.25 1.20 0.74
CA LEU A 10 14.02 0.58 1.21
C LEU A 10 13.39 1.50 2.27
N GLU A 11 12.07 1.63 2.21
CA GLU A 11 11.29 2.51 3.08
C GLU A 11 10.02 1.75 3.46
N ALA A 12 9.42 2.08 4.61
CA ALA A 12 8.19 1.43 5.08
C ALA A 12 7.06 1.44 4.04
N ARG A 13 6.94 2.52 3.25
CA ARG A 13 5.94 2.64 2.16
C ARG A 13 6.06 1.54 1.11
N HIS A 14 7.27 1.09 0.79
CA HIS A 14 7.47 0.02 -0.18
C HIS A 14 6.91 -1.31 0.33
N ILE A 15 7.06 -1.59 1.62
CA ILE A 15 6.50 -2.78 2.28
C ILE A 15 4.98 -2.68 2.36
N LEU A 16 4.46 -1.50 2.69
CA LEU A 16 3.02 -1.24 2.75
C LEU A 16 2.34 -1.40 1.40
N ASP A 17 2.96 -0.92 0.32
CA ASP A 17 2.42 -1.10 -1.03
C ASP A 17 2.27 -2.59 -1.39
N VAL A 18 3.16 -3.45 -0.91
CA VAL A 18 3.06 -4.91 -1.08
C VAL A 18 1.91 -5.47 -0.24
N VAL A 19 1.84 -5.10 1.04
CA VAL A 19 0.79 -5.55 1.96
C VAL A 19 -0.60 -5.13 1.47
N GLU A 20 -0.75 -3.89 1.01
CA GLU A 20 -2.00 -3.31 0.50
C GLU A 20 -2.25 -3.64 -0.98
N LYS A 21 -1.42 -4.51 -1.58
CA LYS A 21 -1.54 -5.02 -2.96
C LYS A 21 -1.50 -3.92 -4.04
N ARG A 22 -0.91 -2.76 -3.73
CA ARG A 22 -0.59 -1.71 -4.71
C ARG A 22 0.64 -2.09 -5.54
N SER A 23 1.52 -2.92 -4.99
CA SER A 23 2.66 -3.53 -5.67
C SER A 23 2.61 -5.05 -5.55
N TYR A 24 3.03 -5.76 -6.60
CA TYR A 24 3.19 -7.22 -6.58
C TYR A 24 4.38 -7.66 -5.72
N GLY A 25 5.34 -6.76 -5.51
CA GLY A 25 6.52 -7.04 -4.71
C GLY A 25 7.55 -5.91 -4.76
N VAL A 26 8.61 -6.09 -3.97
CA VAL A 26 9.79 -5.23 -3.96
C VAL A 26 11.01 -6.12 -4.16
N GLN A 27 11.83 -5.82 -5.17
CA GLN A 27 13.13 -6.44 -5.38
C GLN A 27 14.23 -5.50 -4.90
N LEU A 28 15.02 -5.96 -3.93
CA LEU A 28 16.25 -5.32 -3.50
C LEU A 28 17.40 -5.90 -4.31
N LYS A 29 17.97 -5.08 -5.20
CA LYS A 29 19.10 -5.47 -6.03
C LYS A 29 20.37 -5.56 -5.21
N GLY A 30 21.10 -6.66 -5.36
CA GLY A 30 22.41 -6.86 -4.72
C GLY A 30 22.34 -6.81 -3.19
N PHE A 31 21.24 -7.28 -2.60
CA PHE A 31 21.06 -7.35 -1.15
C PHE A 31 22.18 -8.16 -0.47
N CYS A 32 22.56 -9.31 -1.04
CA CYS A 32 23.74 -10.04 -0.60
C CYS A 32 24.97 -9.66 -1.43
N PRO A 33 26.07 -9.24 -0.78
CA PRO A 33 27.33 -9.00 -1.45
C PRO A 33 27.92 -10.26 -2.11
N PRO A 34 28.76 -10.10 -3.15
CA PRO A 34 29.42 -11.21 -3.83
C PRO A 34 30.20 -12.15 -2.90
N ASP A 35 30.87 -11.61 -1.88
CA ASP A 35 31.63 -12.39 -0.90
C ASP A 35 30.73 -13.32 -0.09
N THR A 36 29.54 -12.84 0.30
CA THR A 36 28.53 -13.66 0.99
C THR A 36 28.01 -14.77 0.10
N LEU A 37 27.79 -14.49 -1.19
CA LEU A 37 27.42 -15.52 -2.16
C LEU A 37 28.53 -16.54 -2.35
N GLN A 38 29.79 -16.12 -2.33
CA GLN A 38 30.93 -17.04 -2.45
C GLN A 38 31.01 -17.98 -1.24
N VAL A 39 30.90 -17.45 -0.01
CA VAL A 39 30.83 -18.28 1.20
C VAL A 39 29.66 -19.25 1.15
N ALA A 40 28.50 -18.79 0.70
CA ALA A 40 27.34 -19.65 0.51
C ALA A 40 27.67 -20.81 -0.45
N ARG A 41 28.23 -20.54 -1.63
CA ARG A 41 28.63 -21.59 -2.56
C ARG A 41 29.62 -22.55 -1.90
N ASP A 42 30.71 -22.05 -1.33
CA ASP A 42 31.76 -22.90 -0.77
C ASP A 42 31.21 -23.86 0.30
N HIS A 43 30.39 -23.36 1.23
CA HIS A 43 29.84 -24.20 2.30
C HIS A 43 28.65 -25.05 1.89
N LEU A 44 27.77 -24.55 1.03
CA LEU A 44 26.61 -25.32 0.53
C LEU A 44 27.07 -26.49 -0.36
N TYR A 45 28.16 -26.31 -1.11
CA TYR A 45 28.72 -27.35 -1.98
C TYR A 45 29.67 -28.33 -1.24
N GLN A 46 30.27 -27.92 -0.12
CA GLN A 46 31.18 -28.78 0.66
C GLN A 46 30.48 -29.63 1.74
N GLN A 47 29.33 -29.20 2.29
CA GLN A 47 28.65 -29.97 3.32
C GLN A 47 27.87 -31.19 2.78
N GLU A 48 27.60 -32.15 3.68
CA GLU A 48 26.70 -33.31 3.56
C GLU A 48 25.26 -32.97 3.10
N LEU A 49 24.94 -31.70 2.86
CA LEU A 49 23.75 -31.28 2.12
C LEU A 49 23.73 -31.91 0.73
N ARG A 50 24.88 -32.12 0.08
CA ARG A 50 24.99 -32.84 -1.20
C ARG A 50 24.48 -34.29 -1.15
N SER A 51 24.63 -35.01 -0.03
CA SER A 51 24.14 -36.39 0.10
C SER A 51 22.61 -36.50 0.00
N ALA A 52 21.87 -35.41 0.21
CA ALA A 52 20.42 -35.37 0.02
C ALA A 52 20.00 -35.22 -1.46
N PHE A 53 20.93 -34.91 -2.38
CA PHE A 53 20.64 -34.70 -3.80
C PHE A 53 20.77 -35.96 -4.67
N SER A 54 21.21 -37.09 -4.11
CA SER A 54 21.61 -38.23 -4.95
C SER A 54 20.49 -39.18 -5.35
N GLN A 55 19.33 -39.23 -4.69
CA GLN A 55 18.25 -40.16 -5.06
C GLN A 55 16.88 -39.58 -4.66
N GLN A 56 16.24 -38.87 -5.60
CA GLN A 56 14.82 -38.50 -5.59
C GLN A 56 14.24 -37.97 -4.25
N GLN A 57 14.67 -36.78 -3.82
CA GLN A 57 13.82 -35.91 -3.01
C GLN A 57 13.80 -34.51 -3.66
N GLU A 58 12.66 -34.15 -4.23
CA GLU A 58 12.49 -32.96 -5.08
C GLU A 58 12.73 -31.62 -4.34
N PHE A 59 12.59 -31.60 -3.01
CA PHE A 59 12.86 -30.46 -2.15
C PHE A 59 13.72 -30.84 -0.95
N VAL A 60 14.97 -30.40 -0.95
CA VAL A 60 15.83 -30.49 0.25
C VAL A 60 15.76 -29.15 0.98
N ARG A 61 15.67 -29.19 2.32
CA ARG A 61 15.61 -27.99 3.15
C ARG A 61 16.30 -28.13 4.49
N VAL A 62 16.81 -27.01 5.00
CA VAL A 62 17.24 -26.90 6.40
C VAL A 62 16.07 -26.37 7.21
N GLY A 63 15.54 -27.21 8.10
CA GLY A 63 14.40 -26.92 8.97
C GLY A 63 13.02 -27.09 8.30
N LYS A 64 11.96 -26.82 9.06
CA LYS A 64 10.55 -26.90 8.64
C LYS A 64 9.94 -25.51 8.71
N ALA A 65 9.02 -25.14 7.83
CA ALA A 65 8.29 -23.88 7.94
C ALA A 65 7.13 -24.00 8.94
N TYR A 66 6.75 -22.92 9.61
CA TYR A 66 5.65 -22.93 10.60
C TYR A 66 4.32 -23.35 9.98
N ILE A 67 4.09 -22.98 8.71
CA ILE A 67 2.89 -23.32 7.94
C ILE A 67 2.70 -24.83 7.70
N GLU A 68 3.67 -25.66 8.06
CA GLU A 68 3.63 -27.10 7.86
C GLU A 68 3.34 -27.87 9.16
N ILE A 69 3.11 -27.14 10.25
CA ILE A 69 2.67 -27.72 11.52
C ILE A 69 1.22 -28.17 11.34
N GLN A 70 0.90 -29.39 11.80
CA GLN A 70 -0.43 -29.98 11.63
C GLN A 70 -1.09 -30.31 12.97
N ASP A 71 -0.28 -30.44 14.02
CA ASP A 71 -0.69 -30.86 15.36
C ASP A 71 0.30 -30.35 16.41
N GLU A 72 -0.03 -30.57 17.69
CA GLU A 72 0.79 -30.11 18.81
C GLU A 72 2.17 -30.79 18.87
N GLN A 73 2.25 -32.07 18.47
CA GLN A 73 3.51 -32.80 18.46
C GLN A 73 4.49 -32.16 17.47
N SER A 74 4.07 -31.95 16.23
CA SER A 74 4.88 -31.32 15.20
C SER A 74 5.20 -29.85 15.51
N ARG A 75 4.33 -29.16 16.26
CA ARG A 75 4.59 -27.81 16.79
C ARG A 75 5.71 -27.82 17.83
N ALA A 76 5.66 -28.75 18.80
CA ALA A 76 6.69 -28.89 19.82
C ALA A 76 8.06 -29.25 19.21
N GLU A 77 8.08 -30.18 18.26
CA GLU A 77 9.29 -30.55 17.51
C GLU A 77 9.87 -29.35 16.73
N TYR A 78 9.01 -28.56 16.07
CA TYR A 78 9.42 -27.35 15.38
C TYR A 78 10.11 -26.36 16.33
N HIS A 79 9.49 -26.05 17.48
CA HIS A 79 10.04 -25.09 18.44
C HIS A 79 11.35 -25.61 19.08
N ALA A 80 11.44 -26.90 19.38
CA ALA A 80 12.66 -27.52 19.88
C ALA A 80 13.84 -27.39 18.90
N LEU A 81 13.56 -27.45 17.59
CA LEU A 81 14.56 -27.35 16.52
C LEU A 81 14.79 -25.93 16.00
N ALA A 82 13.94 -24.95 16.34
CA ALA A 82 14.04 -23.58 15.84
C ALA A 82 15.41 -22.96 16.10
N LEU A 83 15.84 -22.84 17.36
CA LEU A 83 17.14 -22.23 17.70
C LEU A 83 18.34 -23.03 17.16
N PRO A 84 18.39 -24.38 17.27
CA PRO A 84 19.42 -25.17 16.60
C PRO A 84 19.51 -24.89 15.10
N ASN A 85 18.38 -24.81 14.39
CA ASN A 85 18.38 -24.54 12.95
C ASN A 85 18.81 -23.11 12.62
N ILE A 86 18.45 -22.10 13.43
CA ILE A 86 18.99 -20.73 13.27
C ILE A 86 20.53 -20.75 13.34
N ARG A 87 21.09 -21.47 14.31
CA ARG A 87 22.55 -21.60 14.45
C ARG A 87 23.18 -22.33 13.27
N LYS A 88 22.52 -23.37 12.74
CA LYS A 88 22.99 -24.07 11.52
C LYS A 88 23.05 -23.11 10.33
N ILE A 89 21.98 -22.35 10.08
CA ILE A 89 21.97 -21.33 9.00
C ILE A 89 23.10 -20.32 9.21
N ARG A 90 23.27 -19.76 10.41
CA ARG A 90 24.36 -18.81 10.71
C ARG A 90 25.75 -19.40 10.48
N ASN A 91 25.96 -20.66 10.83
CA ASN A 91 27.24 -21.32 10.63
C ASN A 91 27.58 -21.51 9.14
N LEU A 92 26.58 -21.64 8.26
CA LEU A 92 26.80 -21.71 6.81
C LEU A 92 27.42 -20.43 6.24
N PHE A 93 27.19 -19.28 6.88
CA PHE A 93 27.69 -17.98 6.40
C PHE A 93 28.92 -17.49 7.14
N ARG A 94 29.42 -18.23 8.15
CA ARG A 94 30.63 -17.82 8.87
C ARG A 94 31.84 -17.70 7.92
N PRO A 95 32.75 -16.73 8.13
CA PRO A 95 32.77 -15.77 9.24
C PRO A 95 31.85 -14.54 9.07
N LEU A 96 31.15 -14.43 7.93
CA LEU A 96 30.24 -13.33 7.65
C LEU A 96 28.91 -13.47 8.41
N ALA A 97 28.12 -12.39 8.41
CA ALA A 97 26.76 -12.43 8.91
C ALA A 97 25.86 -13.25 7.96
N SER A 98 24.82 -13.86 8.51
CA SER A 98 23.83 -14.56 7.70
C SER A 98 22.92 -13.54 7.01
N PRO A 99 22.65 -13.67 5.69
CA PRO A 99 21.73 -12.79 4.99
C PRO A 99 20.34 -12.68 5.62
N ILE A 100 19.86 -13.74 6.28
CA ILE A 100 18.55 -13.73 6.92
C ILE A 100 18.55 -12.93 8.24
N ASP A 101 19.71 -12.81 8.90
CA ASP A 101 19.87 -11.92 10.05
C ASP A 101 19.99 -10.47 9.59
N GLU A 102 20.72 -10.21 8.50
CA GLU A 102 20.78 -8.88 7.87
C GLU A 102 19.39 -8.41 7.43
N LEU A 103 18.58 -9.30 6.83
CA LEU A 103 17.20 -9.00 6.46
C LEU A 103 16.38 -8.59 7.69
N ARG A 104 16.50 -9.34 8.78
CA ARG A 104 15.78 -9.02 10.02
C ARG A 104 16.18 -7.65 10.57
N LEU A 105 17.47 -7.30 10.55
CA LEU A 105 17.95 -5.99 10.99
C LEU A 105 17.45 -4.87 10.06
N LEU A 106 17.52 -5.07 8.74
CA LEU A 106 16.98 -4.12 7.77
C LEU A 106 15.49 -3.86 8.01
N LEU A 107 14.69 -4.91 8.22
CA LEU A 107 13.26 -4.76 8.51
C LEU A 107 13.01 -4.10 9.87
N ASP A 108 13.88 -4.32 10.85
CA ASP A 108 13.79 -3.68 12.17
C ASP A 108 14.02 -2.17 12.08
N GLU A 109 14.95 -1.75 11.24
CA GLU A 109 15.28 -0.34 11.03
C GLU A 109 14.27 0.37 10.11
N VAL A 110 13.78 -0.32 9.08
CA VAL A 110 12.83 0.23 8.10
C VAL A 110 11.41 0.28 8.66
N TRP A 111 10.99 -0.72 9.44
CA TRP A 111 9.62 -0.78 9.95
C TRP A 111 9.50 0.06 11.24
N PRO A 112 8.53 1.00 11.36
CA PRO A 112 8.49 1.94 12.48
C PRO A 112 8.40 1.30 13.89
N GLN A 113 7.88 0.07 13.99
CA GLN A 113 7.74 -0.67 15.24
C GLN A 113 8.82 -1.75 15.43
N GLY A 114 9.77 -1.84 14.50
CA GLY A 114 10.76 -2.90 14.48
C GLY A 114 10.26 -4.21 13.88
N ALA A 115 11.19 -5.15 13.73
CA ALA A 115 10.99 -6.48 13.21
C ALA A 115 11.82 -7.46 14.04
N HIS A 116 11.13 -8.40 14.67
CA HIS A 116 11.74 -9.32 15.62
C HIS A 116 11.46 -10.77 15.24
N LEU A 117 12.24 -11.69 15.80
CA LEU A 117 11.99 -13.12 15.62
C LEU A 117 10.63 -13.46 16.25
N LEU A 118 9.73 -14.00 15.42
CA LEU A 118 8.39 -14.40 15.84
C LEU A 118 8.44 -15.34 17.05
N GLN A 119 7.49 -15.16 17.96
CA GLN A 119 7.27 -16.05 19.10
C GLN A 119 5.81 -16.50 19.09
N VAL A 120 5.58 -17.78 19.32
CA VAL A 120 4.24 -18.34 19.52
C VAL A 120 4.26 -19.00 20.89
N ASP A 121 3.32 -18.63 21.76
CA ASP A 121 3.23 -19.08 23.16
C ASP A 121 4.55 -18.96 23.93
N GLY A 122 5.27 -17.84 23.73
CA GLY A 122 6.57 -17.58 24.36
C GLY A 122 7.75 -18.40 23.79
N GLN A 123 7.52 -19.25 22.78
CA GLN A 123 8.55 -20.05 22.15
C GLN A 123 9.02 -19.43 20.83
N LYS A 124 10.33 -19.39 20.62
CA LYS A 124 10.93 -18.82 19.41
C LYS A 124 10.57 -19.64 18.18
N CYS A 125 10.23 -18.94 17.09
CA CYS A 125 10.10 -19.54 15.77
C CYS A 125 11.44 -19.61 15.05
N PHE A 126 11.51 -20.47 14.03
CA PHE A 126 12.64 -20.51 13.12
C PHE A 126 12.66 -19.23 12.25
N VAL A 127 13.86 -18.72 11.95
CA VAL A 127 14.05 -17.44 11.23
C VAL A 127 13.72 -17.55 9.73
N GLY A 128 13.74 -18.76 9.19
CA GLY A 128 13.44 -19.05 7.78
C GLY A 128 14.23 -20.25 7.29
N ILE A 129 13.82 -20.81 6.16
CA ILE A 129 14.35 -22.08 5.62
C ILE A 129 15.32 -21.82 4.47
N ALA A 130 16.36 -22.64 4.36
CA ALA A 130 17.12 -22.76 3.11
C ALA A 130 16.41 -23.78 2.21
N ARG A 131 16.05 -23.38 0.99
CA ARG A 131 15.40 -24.24 0.00
C ARG A 131 16.36 -24.53 -1.14
N PHE A 132 16.45 -25.81 -1.50
CA PHE A 132 17.17 -26.28 -2.68
C PHE A 132 16.17 -26.93 -3.62
N GLN A 133 15.98 -26.31 -4.77
CA GLN A 133 15.05 -26.74 -5.79
C GLN A 133 15.85 -27.27 -6.97
N GLY A 134 15.82 -28.60 -7.16
CA GLY A 134 16.59 -29.28 -8.20
C GLY A 134 16.03 -29.05 -9.60
N SER A 135 16.76 -29.55 -10.60
CA SER A 135 16.32 -29.53 -11.99
C SER A 135 14.99 -30.27 -12.17
N GLY A 136 14.09 -29.69 -12.96
CA GLY A 136 12.75 -30.20 -13.28
C GLY A 136 11.71 -29.93 -12.20
N VAL A 137 12.12 -29.46 -11.01
CA VAL A 137 11.21 -29.22 -9.88
C VAL A 137 10.66 -27.82 -9.99
N ASP A 138 9.34 -27.68 -10.10
CA ASP A 138 8.66 -26.38 -10.00
C ASP A 138 8.20 -26.11 -8.56
N LEU A 139 7.91 -24.85 -8.25
CA LEU A 139 7.06 -24.53 -7.10
C LEU A 139 5.71 -24.16 -7.67
N THR A 140 4.79 -25.13 -7.62
CA THR A 140 3.45 -25.04 -8.20
C THR A 140 2.74 -23.78 -7.72
N PRO A 141 1.84 -23.16 -8.51
CA PRO A 141 1.08 -21.99 -8.06
C PRO A 141 0.42 -22.24 -6.70
N HIS A 142 0.56 -21.31 -5.76
CA HIS A 142 0.05 -21.47 -4.39
C HIS A 142 -0.11 -20.11 -3.70
N THR A 143 -0.66 -20.13 -2.49
CA THR A 143 -0.69 -19.00 -1.56
C THR A 143 -0.16 -19.47 -0.20
N ASP A 144 0.70 -18.71 0.47
CA ASP A 144 1.15 -19.03 1.83
C ASP A 144 0.27 -18.34 2.87
N LYS A 145 -0.89 -18.94 3.14
CA LYS A 145 -1.82 -18.49 4.18
C LYS A 145 -1.55 -19.23 5.48
N LEU A 146 -0.96 -18.56 6.48
CA LEU A 146 -0.58 -19.23 7.73
C LEU A 146 -1.80 -19.80 8.46
N GLU A 147 -2.92 -19.08 8.41
CA GLU A 147 -4.17 -19.49 9.09
C GLU A 147 -4.74 -20.80 8.53
N ARG A 148 -4.39 -21.17 7.29
CA ARG A 148 -4.87 -22.42 6.67
C ARG A 148 -4.32 -23.67 7.35
N ASN A 149 -3.16 -23.56 8.01
CA ASN A 149 -2.48 -24.70 8.61
C ASN A 149 -2.28 -24.54 10.12
N ALA A 150 -2.80 -23.46 10.73
CA ALA A 150 -2.77 -23.31 12.16
C ALA A 150 -3.73 -24.33 12.83
N PRO A 151 -3.29 -25.10 13.84
CA PRO A 151 -4.19 -25.96 14.60
C PRO A 151 -5.34 -25.16 15.22
N GLU A 152 -6.47 -25.82 15.43
CA GLU A 152 -7.63 -25.20 16.09
C GLU A 152 -7.23 -24.62 17.46
N GLY A 153 -7.61 -23.37 17.72
CA GLY A 153 -7.21 -22.63 18.93
C GLY A 153 -5.79 -22.04 18.94
N HIS A 154 -4.97 -22.29 17.91
CA HIS A 154 -3.58 -21.82 17.81
C HIS A 154 -3.38 -20.88 16.62
N SER A 155 -4.38 -20.05 16.30
CA SER A 155 -4.27 -19.06 15.24
C SER A 155 -3.51 -17.82 15.75
N PRO A 156 -2.31 -17.52 15.24
CA PRO A 156 -1.64 -16.28 15.58
C PRO A 156 -2.49 -15.09 15.14
N GLN A 157 -2.73 -14.13 16.04
CA GLN A 157 -3.46 -12.90 15.72
C GLN A 157 -2.60 -12.02 14.81
N MET A 158 -2.75 -12.23 13.51
CA MET A 158 -1.97 -11.59 12.47
C MET A 158 -2.86 -10.66 11.64
N LEU A 159 -2.33 -9.49 11.34
CA LEU A 159 -2.97 -8.54 10.44
C LEU A 159 -2.65 -8.84 8.98
N THR A 160 -1.38 -9.17 8.72
CA THR A 160 -0.87 -9.38 7.38
C THR A 160 0.37 -10.28 7.41
N GLN A 161 0.74 -10.77 6.23
CA GLN A 161 1.88 -11.63 5.98
C GLN A 161 2.76 -11.01 4.90
N LEU A 162 4.06 -11.23 5.01
CA LEU A 162 5.05 -10.89 4.01
C LEU A 162 5.94 -12.11 3.79
N SER A 163 6.16 -12.48 2.54
CA SER A 163 7.12 -13.52 2.18
C SER A 163 8.35 -12.87 1.59
N THR A 164 9.51 -13.38 1.99
CA THR A 164 10.81 -12.87 1.54
C THR A 164 11.64 -14.04 1.05
N ASN A 165 12.29 -13.87 -0.09
CA ASN A 165 13.26 -14.83 -0.61
C ASN A 165 14.55 -14.08 -0.95
N ILE A 166 15.66 -14.53 -0.36
CA ILE A 166 17.03 -14.13 -0.71
C ILE A 166 17.57 -15.18 -1.67
N TYR A 167 18.04 -14.73 -2.82
CA TYR A 167 18.46 -15.59 -3.92
C TYR A 167 19.97 -15.81 -3.87
N LEU A 168 20.41 -17.02 -3.51
CA LEU A 168 21.83 -17.34 -3.42
C LEU A 168 22.36 -17.90 -4.74
N GLU A 169 21.53 -18.68 -5.43
CA GLU A 169 21.85 -19.27 -6.72
C GLU A 169 20.59 -19.36 -7.58
N ILE A 170 20.70 -18.91 -8.84
CA ILE A 170 19.62 -18.91 -9.83
C ILE A 170 20.10 -19.61 -11.10
N PRO A 171 19.33 -20.56 -11.65
CA PRO A 171 19.65 -21.23 -12.90
C PRO A 171 19.53 -20.31 -14.13
N GLU A 172 20.34 -20.58 -15.15
CA GLU A 172 20.33 -19.81 -16.41
C GLU A 172 18.98 -19.88 -17.12
N ASP A 173 18.31 -21.03 -17.05
CA ASP A 173 16.98 -21.28 -17.55
C ASP A 173 16.01 -21.64 -16.41
N GLY A 174 14.78 -21.11 -16.48
CA GLY A 174 13.80 -21.29 -15.43
C GLY A 174 14.10 -20.47 -14.17
N GLY A 175 13.44 -20.84 -13.07
CA GLY A 175 13.61 -20.20 -11.76
C GLY A 175 12.94 -18.82 -11.63
N GLU A 176 12.20 -18.38 -12.65
CA GLU A 176 11.42 -17.14 -12.59
C GLU A 176 10.30 -17.25 -11.55
N LEU A 177 10.10 -16.17 -10.81
CA LEU A 177 8.96 -15.99 -9.93
C LEU A 177 7.79 -15.42 -10.75
N GLU A 178 6.66 -16.10 -10.69
CA GLU A 178 5.41 -15.68 -11.31
C GLU A 178 4.40 -15.27 -10.23
N ILE A 179 3.68 -14.18 -10.47
CA ILE A 179 2.71 -13.60 -9.53
C ILE A 179 1.42 -13.30 -10.28
N TRP A 180 0.30 -13.66 -9.66
CA TRP A 180 -1.04 -13.28 -10.08
C TRP A 180 -1.63 -12.37 -8.99
N GLY A 181 -2.24 -11.25 -9.38
CA GLY A 181 -2.96 -10.32 -8.51
C GLY A 181 -4.26 -10.87 -7.93
N ILE A 182 -4.35 -12.20 -7.80
CA ILE A 182 -5.51 -12.93 -7.34
C ILE A 182 -5.22 -13.38 -5.91
N GLU A 183 -6.02 -12.92 -4.95
CA GLU A 183 -6.13 -13.53 -3.63
C GLU A 183 -7.42 -14.36 -3.60
N PRO A 184 -7.33 -15.69 -3.78
CA PRO A 184 -8.50 -16.55 -3.73
C PRO A 184 -9.00 -16.66 -2.29
N ASP A 185 -10.32 -16.63 -2.10
CA ASP A 185 -10.92 -17.14 -0.88
C ASP A 185 -10.75 -18.68 -0.80
N GLU A 186 -11.15 -19.30 0.31
CA GLU A 186 -10.97 -20.75 0.48
C GLU A 186 -11.80 -21.58 -0.50
N GLN A 187 -12.99 -21.10 -0.92
CA GLN A 187 -13.82 -21.83 -1.87
C GLN A 187 -13.18 -21.81 -3.26
N GLU A 188 -12.69 -20.64 -3.68
CA GLU A 188 -11.97 -20.45 -4.93
C GLU A 188 -10.65 -21.24 -4.92
N TYR A 189 -9.88 -21.15 -3.83
CA TYR A 189 -8.63 -21.88 -3.68
C TYR A 189 -8.84 -23.39 -3.82
N ASN A 190 -9.88 -23.94 -3.18
CA ASN A 190 -10.21 -25.36 -3.29
C ASN A 190 -10.65 -25.76 -4.70
N ARG A 191 -11.34 -24.88 -5.44
CA ARG A 191 -11.67 -25.11 -6.85
C ARG A 191 -10.43 -25.13 -7.73
N LEU A 192 -9.54 -24.16 -7.53
CA LEU A 192 -8.28 -24.00 -8.27
C LEU A 192 -7.26 -25.10 -7.95
N LYS A 193 -7.31 -25.68 -6.76
CA LYS A 193 -6.50 -26.85 -6.37
C LYS A 193 -6.78 -28.08 -7.25
N GLY A 194 -8.01 -28.21 -7.77
CA GLY A 194 -8.40 -29.35 -8.60
C GLY A 194 -8.18 -30.68 -7.87
N GLU A 195 -7.48 -31.62 -8.52
CA GLU A 195 -7.20 -32.95 -7.99
C GLU A 195 -5.87 -33.07 -7.22
N ARG A 196 -5.07 -31.99 -7.15
CA ARG A 196 -3.76 -32.02 -6.48
C ARG A 196 -3.85 -32.14 -4.98
N ALA A 197 -2.86 -32.78 -4.38
CA ALA A 197 -2.67 -32.79 -2.92
C ALA A 197 -2.25 -31.41 -2.38
N TYR A 198 -1.43 -30.67 -3.14
CA TYR A 198 -0.91 -29.34 -2.78
C TYR A 198 -0.76 -28.44 -4.01
N GLY A 199 -0.92 -27.12 -3.80
CA GLY A 199 -0.87 -26.11 -4.86
C GLY A 199 -2.15 -26.03 -5.69
N ILE A 200 -2.12 -25.13 -6.67
CA ILE A 200 -3.16 -24.80 -7.63
C ILE A 200 -2.76 -25.36 -9.00
N GLU A 201 -3.73 -25.85 -9.74
CA GLU A 201 -3.54 -26.28 -11.11
C GLU A 201 -3.25 -25.08 -12.02
N ARG A 202 -2.00 -25.00 -12.49
CA ARG A 202 -1.52 -23.89 -13.32
C ARG A 202 -2.37 -23.64 -14.58
N HIS A 203 -2.92 -24.70 -15.17
CA HIS A 203 -3.77 -24.59 -16.37
C HIS A 203 -5.16 -23.99 -16.09
N LEU A 204 -5.59 -23.92 -14.83
CA LEU A 204 -6.82 -23.26 -14.40
C LEU A 204 -6.62 -21.75 -14.18
N LEU A 205 -5.37 -21.26 -14.22
CA LEU A 205 -5.05 -19.85 -14.04
C LEU A 205 -4.91 -19.13 -15.39
N PRO A 206 -5.20 -17.82 -15.44
CA PRO A 206 -4.80 -16.99 -16.58
C PRO A 206 -3.26 -16.91 -16.66
N PRO A 207 -2.70 -16.29 -17.72
CA PRO A 207 -1.30 -15.90 -17.71
C PRO A 207 -0.94 -15.06 -16.46
N PRO A 208 0.28 -15.17 -15.92
CA PRO A 208 0.69 -14.40 -14.75
C PRO A 208 0.68 -12.89 -15.05
N ASP A 209 0.23 -12.10 -14.09
CA ASP A 209 0.21 -10.64 -14.17
C ASP A 209 1.63 -10.06 -14.13
N PHE A 210 2.55 -10.76 -13.47
CA PHE A 210 3.94 -10.35 -13.37
C PHE A 210 4.89 -11.55 -13.30
N VAL A 211 6.04 -11.40 -13.95
CA VAL A 211 7.11 -12.40 -13.96
C VAL A 211 8.44 -11.70 -13.74
N VAL A 212 9.27 -12.21 -12.83
CA VAL A 212 10.61 -11.69 -12.56
C VAL A 212 11.63 -12.81 -12.44
N LYS A 213 12.77 -12.64 -13.11
CA LYS A 213 13.96 -13.46 -12.91
C LYS A 213 14.93 -12.70 -12.00
N PRO A 214 15.09 -13.11 -10.73
CA PRO A 214 16.06 -12.48 -9.84
C PRO A 214 17.48 -12.86 -10.21
N GLU A 215 18.44 -12.01 -9.86
CA GLU A 215 19.86 -12.32 -9.95
C GLU A 215 20.37 -12.90 -8.63
N PRO A 216 21.45 -13.71 -8.63
CA PRO A 216 22.14 -14.08 -7.40
C PRO A 216 22.51 -12.83 -6.58
N GLY A 217 22.12 -12.84 -5.32
CA GLY A 217 22.28 -11.75 -4.37
C GLY A 217 21.06 -10.86 -4.22
N ASP A 218 20.06 -10.96 -5.09
CA ASP A 218 18.83 -10.20 -4.90
C ASP A 218 18.00 -10.72 -3.72
N LEU A 219 17.12 -9.85 -3.22
CA LEU A 219 16.06 -10.21 -2.30
C LEU A 219 14.72 -9.76 -2.89
N ILE A 220 13.68 -10.60 -2.83
CA ILE A 220 12.32 -10.22 -3.18
C ILE A 220 11.40 -10.35 -1.98
N LEU A 221 10.66 -9.26 -1.69
CA LEU A 221 9.52 -9.23 -0.78
C LEU A 221 8.22 -9.29 -1.59
N LEU A 222 7.27 -10.12 -1.18
CA LEU A 222 5.98 -10.27 -1.84
C LEU A 222 4.86 -10.52 -0.83
N ASN A 223 3.61 -10.28 -1.23
CA ASN A 223 2.43 -10.64 -0.45
C ASN A 223 2.09 -12.11 -0.72
N PRO A 224 2.28 -13.01 0.26
CA PRO A 224 2.10 -14.44 0.03
C PRO A 224 0.63 -14.87 -0.14
N ARG A 225 -0.32 -13.97 0.14
CA ARG A 225 -1.75 -14.24 -0.04
C ARG A 225 -2.16 -14.16 -1.52
N LEU A 226 -1.36 -13.47 -2.35
CA LEU A 226 -1.50 -13.52 -3.80
C LEU A 226 -0.97 -14.85 -4.33
N ILE A 227 -1.62 -15.38 -5.37
CA ILE A 227 -1.14 -16.61 -6.02
C ILE A 227 0.23 -16.33 -6.63
N HIS A 228 1.19 -17.22 -6.35
CA HIS A 228 2.55 -17.13 -6.89
C HIS A 228 3.14 -18.52 -7.13
N ALA A 229 4.12 -18.59 -8.03
CA ALA A 229 4.76 -19.83 -8.45
C ALA A 229 6.25 -19.59 -8.81
N VAL A 230 7.03 -20.66 -8.86
CA VAL A 230 8.39 -20.63 -9.42
C VAL A 230 8.47 -21.61 -10.58
N ARG A 231 8.94 -21.12 -11.73
CA ARG A 231 9.14 -21.98 -12.90
C ARG A 231 10.22 -23.03 -12.65
N PRO A 232 10.05 -24.27 -13.15
CA PRO A 232 11.08 -25.28 -13.05
C PRO A 232 12.32 -24.84 -13.84
N SER A 233 13.50 -25.22 -13.37
CA SER A 233 14.77 -25.09 -14.10
C SER A 233 15.13 -26.40 -14.79
N ALA A 234 15.93 -26.36 -15.86
CA ALA A 234 16.40 -27.56 -16.57
C ALA A 234 17.90 -27.83 -16.39
N SER A 235 18.70 -26.85 -15.94
CA SER A 235 20.17 -26.96 -15.93
C SER A 235 20.82 -26.99 -14.55
N SER A 236 20.29 -26.29 -13.55
CA SER A 236 20.90 -26.23 -12.21
C SER A 236 19.92 -26.02 -11.06
N THR A 237 20.43 -26.23 -9.85
CA THR A 237 19.69 -26.08 -8.60
C THR A 237 19.48 -24.60 -8.28
N ARG A 238 18.22 -24.23 -8.02
CA ARG A 238 17.89 -22.92 -7.45
C ARG A 238 18.01 -22.97 -5.93
N VAL A 239 18.75 -22.03 -5.35
CA VAL A 239 18.98 -21.96 -3.90
C VAL A 239 18.52 -20.63 -3.34
N THR A 240 17.63 -20.70 -2.34
CA THR A 240 17.08 -19.50 -1.68
C THR A 240 17.03 -19.65 -0.17
N LEU A 241 17.18 -18.53 0.55
CA LEU A 241 16.74 -18.42 1.94
C LEU A 241 15.37 -17.76 1.97
N GLY A 242 14.35 -18.48 2.43
CA GLY A 242 12.98 -18.01 2.52
C GLY A 242 12.57 -17.72 3.94
N SER A 243 11.91 -16.58 4.19
CA SER A 243 11.27 -16.27 5.47
C SER A 243 9.85 -15.77 5.28
N LEU A 244 8.95 -16.18 6.17
CA LEU A 244 7.62 -15.63 6.32
C LEU A 244 7.61 -14.71 7.53
N SER A 245 7.31 -13.44 7.29
CA SER A 245 7.11 -12.43 8.32
C SER A 245 5.63 -12.17 8.49
N VAL A 246 5.24 -11.83 9.72
CA VAL A 246 3.85 -11.60 10.09
C VAL A 246 3.80 -10.35 10.95
N THR A 247 2.78 -9.52 10.74
CA THR A 247 2.53 -8.37 11.62
C THR A 247 1.48 -8.78 12.63
N THR A 248 1.85 -8.80 13.91
CA THR A 248 0.94 -9.17 15.01
C THR A 248 0.34 -7.93 15.65
N ALA A 249 -0.94 -7.98 16.02
CA ALA A 249 -1.48 -7.00 16.96
C ALA A 249 -0.82 -7.26 18.33
N ASN A 250 -0.02 -6.33 18.85
CA ASN A 250 0.57 -6.48 20.18
C ASN A 250 -0.58 -6.39 21.20
N THR A 251 -0.81 -7.43 22.01
CA THR A 251 -2.03 -7.55 22.86
C THR A 251 -1.89 -6.94 24.25
N SER A 252 -0.74 -6.39 24.64
CA SER A 252 -0.54 -5.82 25.99
C SER A 252 -0.78 -4.31 26.11
N LEU A 253 -0.94 -3.63 24.98
CA LEU A 253 -1.50 -2.29 24.84
C LEU A 253 -2.22 -2.38 23.49
N TRP A 254 -3.41 -1.81 23.35
CA TRP A 254 -4.12 -1.55 22.09
C TRP A 254 -5.35 -2.40 21.75
N PRO A 255 -6.38 -1.78 21.15
CA PRO A 255 -7.72 -2.37 21.02
C PRO A 255 -7.90 -2.98 19.61
N THR A 256 -9.05 -3.59 19.38
CA THR A 256 -9.33 -4.62 18.35
C THR A 256 -8.95 -4.24 16.91
N GLY A 257 -8.70 -5.25 16.05
CA GLY A 257 -8.07 -5.15 14.72
C GLY A 257 -8.62 -4.14 13.70
N ALA A 258 -9.81 -3.56 13.93
CA ALA A 258 -10.31 -2.42 13.15
C ALA A 258 -9.52 -1.12 13.42
N GLU A 259 -8.98 -0.95 14.64
CA GLU A 259 -8.19 0.23 15.00
C GLU A 259 -6.72 0.13 14.57
N LEU A 260 -6.18 -1.08 14.35
CA LEU A 260 -4.82 -1.22 13.81
C LEU A 260 -4.74 -0.87 12.32
N MET A 261 -5.78 -1.17 11.53
CA MET A 261 -5.85 -0.72 10.14
C MET A 261 -6.01 0.81 10.05
N SER A 262 -6.77 1.42 10.98
CA SER A 262 -6.82 2.88 11.08
C SER A 262 -5.45 3.44 11.46
N LYS A 263 -4.76 2.89 12.46
CA LYS A 263 -3.48 3.45 12.91
C LYS A 263 -2.27 3.19 12.04
N VAL A 264 -2.18 2.06 11.34
CA VAL A 264 -1.12 1.83 10.34
C VAL A 264 -1.30 2.77 9.13
N GLN A 265 -2.53 3.10 8.77
CA GLN A 265 -2.81 4.16 7.81
C GLN A 265 -2.50 5.57 8.40
N GLU A 266 -2.81 5.82 9.67
CA GLU A 266 -2.54 7.11 10.32
C GLU A 266 -1.03 7.44 10.46
N ILE A 267 -0.16 6.43 10.45
CA ILE A 267 1.28 6.61 10.70
C ILE A 267 2.07 7.03 9.44
N ASN A 268 1.60 6.77 8.22
CA ASN A 268 2.42 7.00 7.02
C ASN A 268 2.31 8.39 6.40
N LEU A 269 1.24 9.13 6.68
CA LEU A 269 1.15 10.56 6.37
C LEU A 269 0.38 11.24 7.50
N LYS A 270 1.02 12.09 8.28
CA LYS A 270 0.32 12.92 9.26
C LYS A 270 -0.25 14.15 8.55
N ALA A 271 -1.57 14.21 8.43
CA ALA A 271 -2.23 15.46 8.12
C ALA A 271 -2.14 16.37 9.36
N TYR A 272 -1.89 17.65 9.13
CA TYR A 272 -1.91 18.67 10.18
C TYR A 272 -2.58 19.91 9.62
N PHE A 273 -3.20 20.69 10.50
CA PHE A 273 -3.63 22.03 10.13
C PHE A 273 -2.40 22.91 9.99
N ASN A 274 -2.18 23.48 8.81
CA ASN A 274 -1.10 24.43 8.58
C ASN A 274 -1.44 25.77 9.25
N LYS A 275 -1.09 25.90 10.52
CA LYS A 275 -1.63 26.90 11.46
C LYS A 275 -0.85 28.19 11.60
N GLY A 276 0.25 28.40 10.86
CA GLY A 276 1.04 29.64 10.98
C GLY A 276 1.55 29.97 12.40
N GLY A 277 1.42 29.07 13.38
CA GLY A 277 1.81 29.26 14.79
C GLY A 277 0.68 29.47 15.81
N GLU A 278 -0.61 29.49 15.42
CA GLU A 278 -1.71 29.73 16.38
C GLU A 278 -2.34 28.45 16.95
N GLU A 279 -2.62 28.44 18.27
CA GLU A 279 -3.46 27.42 18.90
C GLU A 279 -4.94 27.71 18.63
N HIS A 280 -5.67 26.69 18.18
CA HIS A 280 -7.11 26.78 17.97
C HIS A 280 -7.79 25.61 18.66
N GLU A 281 -8.85 25.93 19.41
CA GLU A 281 -9.79 24.99 19.98
C GLU A 281 -10.90 24.71 18.96
N PHE A 282 -11.03 23.45 18.56
CA PHE A 282 -12.02 22.99 17.57
C PHE A 282 -13.18 22.23 18.21
N ASP A 283 -13.12 22.01 19.53
CA ASP A 283 -14.10 21.22 20.26
C ASP A 283 -15.52 21.80 20.09
N GLY A 284 -16.46 20.94 19.73
CA GLY A 284 -17.85 21.31 19.48
C GLY A 284 -18.12 22.11 18.20
N LYS A 285 -17.10 22.50 17.42
CA LYS A 285 -17.30 23.29 16.18
C LYS A 285 -17.75 22.42 15.01
N ARG A 286 -18.44 23.03 14.05
CA ARG A 286 -18.76 22.39 12.76
C ARG A 286 -17.59 22.65 11.78
N VAL A 287 -17.36 21.74 10.84
CA VAL A 287 -16.31 21.89 9.81
C VAL A 287 -16.81 21.53 8.41
N VAL A 288 -16.29 22.22 7.40
CA VAL A 288 -16.44 21.84 6.00
C VAL A 288 -15.18 21.15 5.48
N LEU A 289 -15.35 19.97 4.88
CA LEU A 289 -14.35 19.28 4.08
C LEU A 289 -14.65 19.53 2.59
N ALA A 290 -13.92 20.47 1.99
CA ALA A 290 -14.10 20.87 0.59
C ALA A 290 -13.28 19.96 -0.34
N VAL A 291 -13.95 19.09 -1.09
CA VAL A 291 -13.34 18.11 -1.98
C VAL A 291 -13.30 18.63 -3.41
N SER A 292 -12.15 19.10 -3.86
CA SER A 292 -11.85 19.31 -5.28
C SER A 292 -11.60 17.96 -5.97
N VAL A 293 -12.58 17.47 -6.72
CA VAL A 293 -12.49 16.18 -7.42
C VAL A 293 -11.35 16.16 -8.44
N GLY A 294 -10.60 15.07 -8.48
CA GLY A 294 -9.44 14.89 -9.38
C GLY A 294 -8.11 15.37 -8.80
N GLN A 295 -8.10 15.88 -7.57
CA GLN A 295 -6.89 16.27 -6.85
C GLN A 295 -6.38 15.11 -5.98
N GLU A 296 -5.09 14.82 -6.07
CA GLU A 296 -4.45 13.68 -5.38
C GLU A 296 -4.60 13.73 -3.85
N TYR A 297 -4.69 14.93 -3.26
CA TYR A 297 -4.86 15.10 -1.82
C TYR A 297 -6.26 14.77 -1.29
N HIS A 298 -7.22 14.53 -2.18
CA HIS A 298 -8.56 14.03 -1.86
C HIS A 298 -8.74 12.56 -2.26
N GLU A 299 -7.65 11.81 -2.37
CA GLU A 299 -7.68 10.39 -2.70
C GLU A 299 -6.86 9.59 -1.66
N ASP A 300 -7.14 8.29 -1.62
CA ASP A 300 -6.34 7.27 -0.93
C ASP A 300 -5.86 7.69 0.48
N GLN A 301 -4.55 7.67 0.69
CA GLN A 301 -3.93 7.88 1.99
C GLN A 301 -4.08 9.32 2.49
N LYS A 302 -4.00 10.31 1.59
CA LYS A 302 -4.09 11.73 1.95
C LYS A 302 -5.49 12.07 2.48
N LEU A 303 -6.53 11.50 1.86
CA LEU A 303 -7.89 11.63 2.34
C LEU A 303 -8.08 10.91 3.69
N ARG A 304 -7.59 9.67 3.83
CA ARG A 304 -7.64 8.92 5.10
C ARG A 304 -7.01 9.68 6.26
N SER A 305 -5.83 10.25 6.05
CA SER A 305 -5.14 11.08 7.03
C SER A 305 -5.94 12.35 7.39
N THR A 306 -6.63 12.95 6.43
CA THR A 306 -7.51 14.09 6.66
C THR A 306 -8.72 13.70 7.53
N ILE A 307 -9.39 12.58 7.23
CA ILE A 307 -10.50 12.06 8.04
C ILE A 307 -10.04 11.74 9.46
N HIS A 308 -8.86 11.16 9.61
CA HIS A 308 -8.28 10.92 10.93
C HIS A 308 -8.05 12.21 11.72
N LEU A 309 -7.42 13.22 11.11
CA LEU A 309 -7.20 14.51 11.74
C LEU A 309 -8.53 15.12 12.20
N ILE A 310 -9.57 15.09 11.36
CA ILE A 310 -10.92 15.57 11.71
C ILE A 310 -11.45 14.83 12.95
N ASN A 311 -11.35 13.50 12.98
CA ASN A 311 -11.80 12.68 14.11
C ASN A 311 -11.06 13.01 15.42
N GLN A 312 -9.81 13.45 15.36
CA GLN A 312 -9.02 13.85 16.52
C GLN A 312 -9.22 15.31 16.94
N SER A 313 -9.96 16.10 16.17
CA SER A 313 -10.05 17.55 16.37
C SER A 313 -11.21 17.99 17.27
N GLY A 314 -12.12 17.09 17.67
CA GLY A 314 -13.27 17.45 18.54
C GLY A 314 -14.43 18.15 17.82
N PHE A 315 -14.47 18.14 16.48
CA PHE A 315 -15.60 18.72 15.74
C PHE A 315 -16.93 18.03 16.09
N SER A 316 -18.03 18.79 16.14
CA SER A 316 -19.38 18.27 16.38
C SER A 316 -20.07 17.76 15.12
N HIS A 317 -19.71 18.26 13.94
CA HIS A 317 -20.34 17.92 12.67
C HIS A 317 -19.43 18.21 11.48
N VAL A 318 -19.52 17.38 10.43
CA VAL A 318 -18.78 17.55 9.18
C VAL A 318 -19.73 17.73 7.98
N LYS A 319 -19.52 18.78 7.19
CA LYS A 319 -20.12 18.94 5.86
C LYS A 319 -19.08 18.56 4.82
N VAL A 320 -19.29 17.47 4.09
CA VAL A 320 -18.41 17.08 2.98
C VAL A 320 -18.98 17.67 1.70
N VAL A 321 -18.30 18.63 1.10
CA VAL A 321 -18.74 19.24 -0.17
C VAL A 321 -17.92 18.68 -1.30
N VAL A 322 -18.54 17.89 -2.17
CA VAL A 322 -17.90 17.37 -3.38
C VAL A 322 -18.00 18.43 -4.48
N ALA A 323 -16.92 19.20 -4.66
CA ALA A 323 -16.76 20.24 -5.67
C ALA A 323 -16.49 19.63 -7.06
N ASP A 324 -17.43 18.78 -7.52
CA ASP A 324 -17.38 18.03 -8.77
C ASP A 324 -17.67 18.94 -9.97
N THR A 325 -18.88 19.50 -10.06
CA THR A 325 -19.35 20.28 -11.20
C THR A 325 -18.60 21.60 -11.32
N LEU A 326 -17.98 22.10 -10.26
CA LEU A 326 -17.03 23.22 -10.33
C LEU A 326 -15.88 22.92 -11.32
N GLN A 327 -15.42 21.66 -11.37
CA GLN A 327 -14.33 21.24 -12.27
C GLN A 327 -14.73 21.27 -13.75
N ARG A 328 -16.00 21.52 -14.11
CA ARG A 328 -16.42 21.70 -15.51
C ARG A 328 -15.67 22.83 -16.19
N HIS A 329 -15.29 23.87 -15.44
CA HIS A 329 -14.50 24.99 -15.95
C HIS A 329 -13.09 24.56 -16.38
N ASN A 330 -12.58 23.44 -15.83
CA ASN A 330 -11.26 22.87 -16.14
C ASN A 330 -11.31 21.78 -17.24
N LYS A 331 -12.49 21.50 -17.83
CA LYS A 331 -12.64 20.50 -18.90
C LYS A 331 -12.45 21.14 -20.28
N HIS A 332 -11.20 21.41 -20.64
CA HIS A 332 -10.85 21.99 -21.94
C HIS A 332 -11.24 21.08 -23.12
N GLY A 333 -11.55 21.70 -24.27
CA GLY A 333 -11.91 20.99 -25.51
C GLY A 333 -13.32 20.39 -25.54
N LYS A 334 -14.13 20.56 -24.49
CA LYS A 334 -15.52 20.07 -24.41
C LYS A 334 -16.53 21.20 -24.56
N SER A 335 -17.71 20.89 -25.09
CA SER A 335 -18.86 21.80 -24.99
C SER A 335 -19.30 21.97 -23.53
N PRO A 336 -20.01 23.05 -23.16
CA PRO A 336 -20.47 23.26 -21.79
C PRO A 336 -21.30 22.10 -21.22
N GLY A 337 -22.17 21.49 -22.03
CA GLY A 337 -22.96 20.33 -21.64
C GLY A 337 -22.12 19.09 -21.38
N GLU A 338 -21.16 18.79 -22.27
CA GLU A 338 -20.26 17.66 -22.11
C GLU A 338 -19.30 17.82 -20.92
N ALA A 339 -18.83 19.05 -20.68
CA ALA A 339 -17.99 19.39 -19.54
C ALA A 339 -18.74 19.16 -18.23
N LEU A 340 -19.99 19.62 -18.14
CA LEU A 340 -20.86 19.41 -16.99
C LEU A 340 -21.14 17.92 -16.78
N SER A 341 -21.56 17.19 -17.82
CA SER A 341 -21.83 15.75 -17.71
C SER A 341 -20.58 14.95 -17.31
N ALA A 342 -19.40 15.33 -17.81
CA ALA A 342 -18.15 14.71 -17.40
C ALA A 342 -17.84 14.98 -15.92
N ALA A 343 -18.00 16.22 -15.46
CA ALA A 343 -17.74 16.59 -14.08
C ALA A 343 -18.67 15.87 -13.09
N ILE A 344 -19.95 15.69 -13.44
CA ILE A 344 -20.90 14.88 -12.64
C ILE A 344 -20.39 13.43 -12.52
N ARG A 345 -20.04 12.79 -13.64
CA ARG A 345 -19.52 11.41 -13.64
C ARG A 345 -18.25 11.27 -12.81
N ASP A 346 -17.35 12.25 -12.88
CA ASP A 346 -16.11 12.24 -12.10
C ASP A 346 -16.40 12.30 -10.60
N GLY A 347 -17.38 13.12 -10.20
CA GLY A 347 -17.84 13.19 -8.82
C GLY A 347 -18.51 11.89 -8.36
N ASP A 348 -19.34 11.26 -9.20
CA ASP A 348 -19.99 9.99 -8.88
C ASP A 348 -18.96 8.87 -8.69
N ALA A 349 -17.99 8.81 -9.59
CA ALA A 349 -16.86 7.89 -9.46
C ALA A 349 -16.02 8.20 -8.21
N TRP A 350 -15.91 9.47 -7.80
CA TRP A 350 -15.17 9.87 -6.60
C TRP A 350 -15.86 9.40 -5.34
N LEU A 351 -17.18 9.57 -5.26
CA LEU A 351 -17.96 9.04 -4.16
C LEU A 351 -17.86 7.52 -4.09
N ALA A 352 -18.06 6.83 -5.22
CA ALA A 352 -18.03 5.37 -5.25
C ALA A 352 -16.71 4.78 -4.71
N ARG A 353 -15.56 5.38 -5.05
CA ARG A 353 -14.25 4.89 -4.61
C ARG A 353 -13.86 5.35 -3.19
N ASN A 354 -14.31 6.53 -2.76
CA ASN A 354 -13.92 7.11 -1.46
C ASN A 354 -14.98 6.96 -0.36
N GLN A 355 -16.16 6.38 -0.64
CA GLN A 355 -17.23 6.22 0.36
C GLN A 355 -16.73 5.50 1.61
N SER A 356 -16.01 4.39 1.44
CA SER A 356 -15.40 3.62 2.54
C SER A 356 -14.45 4.44 3.44
N ILE A 357 -13.85 5.50 2.91
CA ILE A 357 -12.98 6.42 3.66
C ILE A 357 -13.83 7.43 4.45
N LEU A 358 -14.87 7.97 3.82
CA LEU A 358 -15.82 8.89 4.46
C LEU A 358 -16.60 8.21 5.58
N ASP A 359 -16.94 6.94 5.43
CA ASP A 359 -17.57 6.11 6.47
C ASP A 359 -16.69 5.97 7.73
N GLY A 360 -15.40 6.33 7.64
CA GLY A 360 -14.49 6.43 8.79
C GLY A 360 -14.68 7.69 9.65
N LEU A 361 -15.54 8.64 9.27
CA LEU A 361 -15.89 9.79 10.11
C LEU A 361 -16.68 9.32 11.34
N ARG A 362 -16.16 9.62 12.53
CA ARG A 362 -16.77 9.25 13.83
C ARG A 362 -17.80 10.26 14.31
N VAL A 363 -17.83 11.43 13.69
CA VAL A 363 -18.73 12.54 13.98
C VAL A 363 -19.85 12.56 12.94
N PRO A 364 -21.07 13.03 13.30
CA PRO A 364 -22.15 13.19 12.33
C PRO A 364 -21.68 13.96 11.10
N TYR A 365 -22.00 13.43 9.92
CA TYR A 365 -21.62 14.07 8.67
C TYR A 365 -22.73 13.97 7.63
N HIS A 366 -22.66 14.85 6.65
CA HIS A 366 -23.49 14.80 5.46
C HIS A 366 -22.68 15.23 4.25
N ILE A 367 -23.04 14.69 3.09
CA ILE A 367 -22.39 14.97 1.81
C ILE A 367 -23.31 15.87 1.00
N THR A 368 -22.77 16.96 0.47
CA THR A 368 -23.43 17.78 -0.54
C THR A 368 -22.61 17.81 -1.83
N ARG A 369 -23.30 17.94 -2.95
CA ARG A 369 -22.70 18.10 -4.28
C ARG A 369 -22.66 19.58 -4.64
N TRP A 370 -21.70 19.98 -5.46
CA TRP A 370 -21.53 21.40 -5.81
C TRP A 370 -22.77 22.02 -6.45
N ASN A 371 -23.47 21.27 -7.30
CA ASN A 371 -24.72 21.73 -7.91
C ASN A 371 -25.86 21.96 -6.90
N GLN A 372 -25.83 21.29 -5.75
CA GLN A 372 -26.79 21.52 -4.67
C GLN A 372 -26.49 22.85 -3.96
N GLU A 373 -25.21 23.19 -3.76
CA GLU A 373 -24.81 24.51 -3.21
C GLU A 373 -25.21 25.65 -4.16
N LEU A 374 -24.97 25.46 -5.47
CA LEU A 374 -25.34 26.42 -6.51
C LEU A 374 -26.85 26.64 -6.63
N ALA A 375 -27.65 25.65 -6.27
CA ALA A 375 -29.11 25.72 -6.34
C ALA A 375 -29.73 26.53 -5.18
N SER A 376 -28.94 27.01 -4.22
CA SER A 376 -29.46 27.82 -3.12
C SER A 376 -29.76 29.26 -3.55
N ASP A 377 -30.91 29.80 -3.11
CA ASP A 377 -31.26 31.22 -3.34
C ASP A 377 -30.18 32.15 -2.76
N ARG A 378 -29.59 31.74 -1.64
CA ARG A 378 -28.50 32.46 -0.97
C ARG A 378 -27.26 32.56 -1.85
N TYR A 379 -26.91 31.52 -2.60
CA TYR A 379 -25.80 31.58 -3.55
C TYR A 379 -26.04 32.65 -4.62
N ALA A 380 -27.26 32.72 -5.17
CA ALA A 380 -27.60 33.69 -6.21
C ALA A 380 -27.41 35.14 -5.72
N GLU A 381 -27.86 35.44 -4.50
CA GLU A 381 -27.65 36.75 -3.86
C GLU A 381 -26.15 37.07 -3.67
N LEU A 382 -25.39 36.13 -3.10
CA LEU A 382 -23.97 36.29 -2.82
C LEU A 382 -23.15 36.43 -4.11
N ARG A 383 -23.51 35.71 -5.17
CA ARG A 383 -22.87 35.86 -6.48
C ARG A 383 -23.12 37.24 -7.08
N GLN A 384 -24.34 37.77 -6.94
CA GLN A 384 -24.64 39.13 -7.39
C GLN A 384 -23.82 40.18 -6.62
N GLN A 385 -23.71 40.03 -5.30
CA GLN A 385 -22.89 40.90 -4.45
C GLN A 385 -21.41 40.82 -4.84
N LEU A 386 -20.86 39.61 -5.02
CA LEU A 386 -19.48 39.43 -5.45
C LEU A 386 -19.23 40.09 -6.81
N ASN A 387 -20.14 39.95 -7.77
CA ASN A 387 -20.00 40.59 -9.07
C ASN A 387 -19.93 42.13 -8.95
N GLN A 388 -20.70 42.74 -8.04
CA GLN A 388 -20.64 44.17 -7.77
C GLN A 388 -19.30 44.57 -7.12
N VAL A 389 -18.85 43.83 -6.10
CA VAL A 389 -17.58 44.08 -5.43
C VAL A 389 -16.41 43.93 -6.41
N TYR A 390 -16.44 42.90 -7.25
CA TYR A 390 -15.44 42.65 -8.29
C TYR A 390 -15.38 43.80 -9.31
N GLN A 391 -16.50 44.43 -9.65
CA GLN A 391 -16.51 45.62 -10.52
C GLN A 391 -15.99 46.89 -9.83
N GLN A 392 -16.11 47.00 -8.51
CA GLN A 392 -15.79 48.23 -7.78
C GLN A 392 -14.40 48.23 -7.12
N ARG A 393 -13.91 47.06 -6.69
CA ARG A 393 -12.65 46.91 -5.96
C ARG A 393 -11.52 46.46 -6.89
N GLU A 394 -10.57 47.35 -7.15
CA GLU A 394 -9.38 47.05 -7.95
C GLU A 394 -8.51 45.98 -7.30
N GLU A 395 -8.27 46.06 -5.99
CA GLU A 395 -7.48 45.07 -5.24
C GLU A 395 -7.98 43.63 -5.40
N LEU A 396 -9.31 43.42 -5.45
CA LEU A 396 -9.89 42.10 -5.65
C LEU A 396 -9.65 41.60 -7.08
N ARG A 397 -9.77 42.49 -8.08
CA ARG A 397 -9.49 42.14 -9.47
C ARG A 397 -8.04 41.76 -9.64
N ASP A 398 -7.13 42.55 -9.11
CA ASP A 398 -5.68 42.30 -9.20
C ASP A 398 -5.30 40.97 -8.55
N ALA A 399 -5.90 40.64 -7.40
CA ALA A 399 -5.68 39.35 -6.73
C ALA A 399 -6.16 38.16 -7.59
N ILE A 400 -7.34 38.28 -8.21
CA ILE A 400 -7.90 37.25 -9.09
C ILE A 400 -7.07 37.13 -10.37
N ASP A 401 -6.70 38.26 -10.99
CA ASP A 401 -5.90 38.30 -12.22
C ASP A 401 -4.49 37.74 -12.00
N SER A 402 -3.87 38.02 -10.86
CA SER A 402 -2.60 37.42 -10.46
C SER A 402 -2.71 35.89 -10.35
N THR A 403 -3.79 35.39 -9.75
CA THR A 403 -4.05 33.94 -9.63
C THR A 403 -4.25 33.29 -11.01
N ILE A 404 -5.02 33.93 -11.89
CA ILE A 404 -5.21 33.49 -13.29
C ILE A 404 -3.88 33.51 -14.05
N GLY A 405 -3.03 34.52 -13.82
CA GLY A 405 -1.70 34.63 -14.41
C GLY A 405 -0.82 33.40 -14.10
N VAL A 406 -0.75 32.99 -12.84
CA VAL A 406 0.00 31.79 -12.42
C VAL A 406 -0.55 30.51 -13.07
N PHE A 407 -1.88 30.39 -13.17
CA PHE A 407 -2.52 29.24 -13.82
C PHE A 407 -2.20 29.19 -15.32
N THR A 408 -2.38 30.31 -16.02
CA THR A 408 -2.16 30.40 -17.48
C THR A 408 -0.69 30.20 -17.86
N GLU A 409 0.25 30.67 -17.04
CA GLU A 409 1.68 30.40 -17.22
C GLU A 409 1.98 28.89 -17.13
N ARG A 410 1.43 28.20 -16.12
CA ARG A 410 1.59 26.74 -16.01
C ARG A 410 0.94 25.98 -17.15
N LEU A 411 -0.18 26.47 -17.69
CA LEU A 411 -0.85 25.85 -18.84
C LEU A 411 0.00 25.98 -20.10
N ARG A 412 0.56 27.17 -20.38
CA ARG A 412 1.49 27.39 -21.51
C ARG A 412 2.69 26.46 -21.49
N LEU A 413 3.24 26.18 -20.31
CA LEU A 413 4.37 25.26 -20.16
C LEU A 413 4.02 23.79 -20.46
N ARG A 414 2.74 23.42 -20.36
CA ARG A 414 2.27 22.05 -20.58
C ARG A 414 1.72 21.83 -21.98
N ASP A 415 1.13 22.87 -22.57
CA ASP A 415 0.53 22.83 -23.91
C ASP A 415 0.77 24.17 -24.62
N GLU A 416 1.67 24.14 -25.60
CA GLU A 416 2.05 25.31 -26.41
C GLU A 416 0.89 25.82 -27.28
N HIS A 417 -0.11 24.98 -27.54
CA HIS A 417 -1.26 25.30 -28.39
C HIS A 417 -2.54 25.59 -27.59
N ALA A 418 -2.45 25.69 -26.26
CA ALA A 418 -3.59 25.99 -25.42
C ALA A 418 -4.17 27.40 -25.73
N ASP A 419 -5.49 27.48 -25.82
CA ASP A 419 -6.22 28.75 -25.90
C ASP A 419 -6.22 29.44 -24.53
N ILE A 420 -5.21 30.29 -24.32
CA ILE A 420 -4.95 30.93 -23.03
C ILE A 420 -6.03 31.96 -22.67
N GLU A 421 -6.61 32.64 -23.65
CA GLU A 421 -7.67 33.63 -23.40
C GLU A 421 -8.92 32.93 -22.89
N ARG A 422 -9.31 31.84 -23.56
CA ARG A 422 -10.43 31.02 -23.10
C ARG A 422 -10.15 30.37 -21.75
N ALA A 423 -8.95 29.84 -21.53
CA ALA A 423 -8.56 29.23 -20.25
C ALA A 423 -8.57 30.26 -19.11
N ALA A 424 -8.14 31.50 -19.36
CA ALA A 424 -8.21 32.60 -18.40
C ALA A 424 -9.66 32.95 -18.05
N ALA A 425 -10.55 33.04 -19.04
CA ALA A 425 -11.98 33.30 -18.82
C ALA A 425 -12.64 32.17 -18.01
N GLN A 426 -12.33 30.91 -18.31
CA GLN A 426 -12.83 29.76 -17.55
C GLN A 426 -12.31 29.74 -16.11
N CYS A 427 -11.03 30.05 -15.91
CA CYS A 427 -10.42 30.14 -14.57
C CYS A 427 -11.05 31.27 -13.75
N ARG A 428 -11.36 32.41 -14.38
CA ARG A 428 -12.09 33.51 -13.73
C ARG A 428 -13.46 33.07 -13.25
N GLU A 429 -14.23 32.40 -14.11
CA GLU A 429 -15.56 31.90 -13.72
C GLU A 429 -15.49 30.83 -12.64
N TYR A 430 -14.48 29.96 -12.67
CA TYR A 430 -14.20 29.02 -11.57
C TYR A 430 -14.05 29.77 -10.24
N ILE A 431 -13.17 30.78 -10.18
CA ILE A 431 -12.89 31.52 -8.95
C ILE A 431 -14.12 32.30 -8.47
N LEU A 432 -14.81 33.00 -9.38
CA LEU A 432 -16.01 33.77 -9.03
C LEU A 432 -17.19 32.87 -8.62
N GLU A 433 -17.22 31.61 -9.07
CA GLU A 433 -18.22 30.63 -8.64
C GLU A 433 -17.90 30.04 -7.27
N GLU A 434 -16.62 29.86 -6.97
CA GLU A 434 -16.12 29.26 -5.73
C GLU A 434 -16.23 30.21 -4.53
N ILE A 435 -15.86 31.48 -4.71
CA ILE A 435 -15.80 32.47 -3.62
C ILE A 435 -17.12 32.60 -2.82
N PRO A 436 -18.31 32.75 -3.44
CA PRO A 436 -19.57 32.91 -2.71
C PRO A 436 -19.92 31.69 -1.85
N ILE A 437 -19.49 30.49 -2.26
CA ILE A 437 -19.76 29.26 -1.53
C ILE A 437 -18.77 29.12 -0.37
N ILE A 438 -17.47 29.23 -0.64
CA ILE A 438 -16.44 28.95 0.36
C ILE A 438 -16.42 29.98 1.50
N LEU A 439 -16.58 31.27 1.17
CA LEU A 439 -16.41 32.34 2.15
C LEU A 439 -17.72 32.65 2.89
N PRO A 440 -18.76 33.25 2.27
CA PRO A 440 -19.97 33.64 3.01
C PRO A 440 -20.96 32.50 3.23
N LEU A 441 -21.24 31.64 2.24
CA LEU A 441 -22.27 30.60 2.39
C LEU A 441 -21.90 29.60 3.48
N TRP A 442 -20.66 29.14 3.50
CA TRP A 442 -20.19 28.23 4.55
C TRP A 442 -19.96 28.91 5.90
N ALA A 443 -19.62 30.21 5.94
CA ALA A 443 -19.53 30.94 7.19
C ALA A 443 -20.90 31.11 7.88
N ASP A 444 -21.97 31.24 7.10
CA ASP A 444 -23.35 31.30 7.62
C ASP A 444 -23.81 29.93 8.17
N GLU A 445 -23.27 28.83 7.65
CA GLU A 445 -23.66 27.46 8.03
C GLU A 445 -22.73 26.80 9.08
N VAL A 446 -21.48 27.28 9.22
CA VAL A 446 -20.39 26.57 9.89
C VAL A 446 -19.43 27.55 10.58
N THR A 447 -18.99 27.23 11.80
CA THR A 447 -18.07 28.09 12.59
C THR A 447 -16.60 28.04 12.15
N THR A 448 -16.17 27.11 11.27
CA THR A 448 -14.77 27.00 10.80
C THR A 448 -14.67 26.26 9.46
N THR A 449 -13.91 26.81 8.49
CA THR A 449 -13.57 26.17 7.20
C THR A 449 -12.13 25.62 7.23
N CYS A 450 -11.91 24.36 6.87
CA CYS A 450 -10.56 23.78 6.77
C CYS A 450 -10.17 23.51 5.32
N SER A 451 -9.11 24.17 4.84
CA SER A 451 -8.39 23.74 3.64
C SER A 451 -7.20 22.88 4.04
N THR A 452 -7.20 21.59 3.71
CA THR A 452 -6.03 20.74 3.91
C THR A 452 -5.10 20.85 2.69
N ARG A 453 -3.82 21.08 2.94
CA ARG A 453 -2.74 20.83 1.97
C ARG A 453 -1.82 19.79 2.58
N SER A 454 -1.77 18.60 2.00
CA SER A 454 -0.75 17.61 2.33
C SER A 454 0.55 17.98 1.62
N ARG A 455 1.68 18.03 2.35
CA ARG A 455 2.99 17.90 1.70
C ARG A 455 3.22 16.45 1.32
#